data_AF-A0A3M1NWU7-F1
#
_entry.id   AF-A0A3M1NWU7-F1
#
_cell.length_a   1.000
_cell.length_b   1.000
_cell.length_c   1.000
_cell.angle_alpha   90.00
_cell.angle_beta   90.00
_cell.angle_gamma   90.00
#
_symmetry.space_group_name_H-M   'P 1'
#
loop_
_entity.id
_entity.type
_entity.pdbx_description
1 polymer ?
#
loop_
_entity_poly.entity_id
_entity_poly.type
_entity_poly.pdbx_seq_one_letter_code
_entity_poly.pdbx_strand_id
1 'polypeptide(L)' 'MKISKTTAFHKYRSEMNDKILNSGFQDFKKFFALDHKAYLDGALSAKTKELMGLVASMVLRCNDCILYHLDRSVA' A
#
# COMPACT_ATOMS: atom_id res chain seq x y z
N MET A 1 14.55 8.99 -21.69
CA MET A 1 14.87 8.74 -20.27
C MET A 1 14.10 7.49 -19.83
N LYS A 2 14.79 6.40 -19.41
CA LYS A 2 14.12 5.17 -18.96
C LYS A 2 13.51 5.40 -17.57
N ILE A 3 12.21 5.19 -17.43
CA ILE A 3 11.51 5.25 -16.13
C ILE A 3 11.93 4.02 -15.31
N SER A 4 12.29 4.22 -14.03
CA SER A 4 12.63 3.10 -13.13
C SER A 4 11.38 2.29 -12.80
N LYS A 5 11.53 0.98 -12.51
CA LYS A 5 10.41 0.11 -12.14
C LYS A 5 9.63 0.64 -10.93
N THR A 6 10.34 1.16 -9.93
CA THR A 6 9.76 1.78 -8.72
C THR A 6 8.95 3.03 -9.06
N THR A 7 9.49 3.92 -9.89
CA THR A 7 8.76 5.12 -10.34
C THR A 7 7.49 4.77 -11.11
N ALA A 8 7.56 3.75 -11.99
CA ALA A 8 6.39 3.28 -12.74
C ALA A 8 5.32 2.70 -11.79
N PHE A 9 5.72 1.92 -10.79
CA PHE A 9 4.83 1.38 -9.76
C PHE A 9 4.10 2.49 -8.98
N HIS A 10 4.84 3.47 -8.45
CA HIS A 10 4.23 4.58 -7.71
C HIS A 10 3.25 5.39 -8.56
N LYS A 11 3.63 5.68 -9.80
CA LYS A 11 2.77 6.41 -10.74
C LYS A 11 1.46 5.64 -10.98
N TYR A 12 1.56 4.36 -11.33
CA TYR A 12 0.38 3.54 -11.58
C TYR A 12 -0.53 3.43 -10.35
N ARG A 13 0.05 3.19 -9.16
CA ARG A 13 -0.72 3.11 -7.90
C ARG A 13 -1.43 4.42 -7.59
N SER A 14 -0.77 5.57 -7.79
CA SER A 14 -1.40 6.89 -7.61
C SER A 14 -2.59 7.06 -8.53
N GLU A 15 -2.41 6.81 -9.84
CA GLU A 15 -3.48 6.94 -10.83
C GLU A 15 -4.68 6.03 -10.53
N MET A 16 -4.45 4.80 -10.07
CA MET A 16 -5.54 3.88 -9.72
C MET A 16 -6.24 4.28 -8.42
N ASN A 17 -5.50 4.72 -7.40
CA ASN A 17 -6.08 5.23 -6.17
C ASN A 17 -6.98 6.44 -6.44
N ASP A 18 -6.54 7.36 -7.30
CA ASP A 18 -7.34 8.52 -7.70
C ASP A 18 -8.64 8.08 -8.37
N LYS A 19 -8.61 7.08 -9.28
CA LYS A 19 -9.82 6.54 -9.91
C LYS A 19 -10.77 5.90 -8.89
N ILE A 20 -10.24 5.08 -7.96
CA ILE A 20 -11.05 4.38 -6.95
C ILE A 20 -11.72 5.39 -6.00
N LEU A 21 -10.94 6.35 -5.48
CA LEU A 21 -11.43 7.35 -4.53
C LEU A 21 -12.41 8.34 -5.16
N ASN A 22 -12.33 8.56 -6.47
CA ASN A 22 -13.25 9.40 -7.24
C ASN A 22 -14.40 8.62 -7.92
N SER A 23 -14.56 7.31 -7.65
CA SER A 23 -15.62 6.49 -8.24
C SER A 23 -17.04 6.85 -7.76
N GLY A 24 -17.18 7.75 -6.79
CA GLY A 24 -18.46 8.12 -6.17
C GLY A 24 -18.93 7.18 -5.05
N PHE A 25 -18.34 5.99 -4.92
CA PHE A 25 -18.68 5.05 -3.85
C PHE A 25 -17.94 5.39 -2.54
N GLN A 26 -18.68 5.90 -1.55
CA GLN A 26 -18.10 6.43 -0.32
C GLN A 26 -17.40 5.38 0.55
N ASP A 27 -17.80 4.11 0.46
CA ASP A 27 -17.22 3.07 1.33
C ASP A 27 -15.78 2.73 0.95
N PHE A 28 -15.34 2.99 -0.29
CA PHE A 28 -13.92 2.88 -0.62
C PHE A 28 -13.07 3.83 0.21
N LYS A 29 -13.53 5.06 0.47
CA LYS A 29 -12.80 6.02 1.32
C LYS A 29 -12.65 5.49 2.74
N LYS A 30 -13.69 4.85 3.28
CA LYS A 30 -13.65 4.26 4.62
C LYS A 30 -12.69 3.07 4.69
N PHE A 31 -12.74 2.19 3.68
CA PHE A 31 -11.87 1.03 3.61
C PHE A 31 -10.40 1.43 3.46
N PHE A 32 -10.08 2.39 2.58
CA PHE A 32 -8.72 2.89 2.41
C PHE A 32 -8.21 3.60 3.66
N ALA A 33 -9.09 4.34 4.37
CA ALA A 33 -8.73 4.94 5.65
C ALA A 33 -8.46 3.89 6.73
N LEU A 34 -9.19 2.77 6.74
CA LEU A 34 -8.94 1.65 7.64
C LEU A 34 -7.61 0.97 7.33
N ASP A 35 -7.36 0.65 6.06
CA ASP A 35 -6.10 0.04 5.58
C ASP A 35 -4.90 0.91 5.99
N HIS A 36 -4.93 2.22 5.70
CA HIS A 36 -3.88 3.13 6.12
C HIS A 36 -3.69 3.17 7.64
N LYS A 37 -4.78 3.23 8.42
CA LYS A 37 -4.72 3.28 9.89
C LYS A 37 -4.16 2.00 10.51
N ALA A 38 -4.33 0.85 9.86
CA ALA A 38 -3.84 -0.42 10.37
C ALA A 38 -2.32 -0.39 10.59
N TYR A 39 -1.57 0.30 9.72
CA TYR A 39 -0.11 0.36 9.72
C TYR A 39 0.50 1.54 10.51
N LEU A 40 -0.31 2.44 11.08
CA LEU A 40 0.19 3.52 11.95
C LEU A 40 0.76 2.97 13.27
N ASP A 41 1.65 3.72 13.92
CA ASP A 41 2.18 3.37 15.25
C ASP A 41 1.07 3.13 16.28
N GLY A 42 1.32 2.19 17.20
CA GLY A 42 0.43 1.87 18.31
C GLY A 42 1.10 0.87 19.25
N ALA A 43 0.38 -0.19 19.62
CA ALA A 43 0.97 -1.29 20.42
C ALA A 43 2.18 -1.96 19.75
N LEU A 44 2.27 -1.88 18.42
CA LEU A 44 3.43 -2.27 17.62
C LEU A 44 3.88 -1.06 16.79
N SER A 45 5.20 -0.97 16.53
CA SER A 45 5.75 0.06 15.65
C SER A 45 5.22 -0.10 14.22
N ALA A 46 5.11 1.01 13.48
CA ALA A 46 4.70 1.02 12.08
C ALA A 46 5.58 0.07 11.26
N LYS A 47 6.91 0.09 11.48
CA LYS A 47 7.85 -0.82 10.80
C LYS A 47 7.53 -2.29 11.05
N THR A 48 7.22 -2.67 12.29
CA THR A 48 6.81 -4.05 12.61
C THR A 48 5.54 -4.43 11.84
N LYS A 49 4.57 -3.52 11.76
CA LYS A 49 3.32 -3.76 11.06
C LYS A 49 3.50 -3.84 9.55
N GLU A 50 4.36 -3.02 8.96
CA GLU A 50 4.72 -3.10 7.52
C GLU A 50 5.36 -4.45 7.18
N LEU A 51 6.24 -4.97 8.05
CA LEU A 51 6.79 -6.33 7.89
C LEU A 51 5.70 -7.42 8.01
N MET A 52 4.70 -7.25 8.88
CA MET A 52 3.54 -8.15 8.94
C MET A 52 2.70 -8.07 7.64
N GLY A 53 2.49 -6.87 7.11
CA GLY A 53 1.85 -6.64 5.81
C GLY A 53 2.60 -7.31 4.66
N LEU A 54 3.93 -7.24 4.68
CA LEU A 54 4.80 -7.94 3.72
C LEU A 54 4.61 -9.45 3.80
N VAL A 55 4.67 -10.05 4.99
CA VAL A 55 4.46 -11.50 5.19
C VAL A 55 3.07 -11.92 4.70
N ALA A 56 2.02 -11.19 5.08
CA ALA A 56 0.64 -11.45 4.63
C ALA A 56 0.52 -11.37 3.09
N SER A 57 1.16 -10.38 2.48
CA SER A 57 1.15 -10.19 1.03
C SER A 57 1.87 -11.30 0.28
N MET A 58 2.96 -11.85 0.84
CA MET A 58 3.70 -12.97 0.27
C MET A 58 2.87 -14.25 0.26
N VAL A 59 2.18 -14.57 1.36
CA VAL A 59 1.33 -15.78 1.42
C VAL A 59 0.07 -15.65 0.54
N LEU A 60 -0.42 -14.42 0.33
CA LEU A 60 -1.50 -14.12 -0.61
C LEU A 60 -1.03 -13.99 -2.08
N ARG A 61 0.28 -14.00 -2.33
CA ARG A 61 0.90 -13.85 -3.67
C ARG A 61 0.47 -12.56 -4.39
N CYS A 62 0.33 -11.45 -3.67
CA CYS A 62 0.00 -10.14 -4.24
C CYS A 62 1.26 -9.33 -4.53
N ASN A 63 1.75 -9.32 -5.78
CA ASN A 63 2.99 -8.62 -6.15
C ASN A 63 2.97 -7.12 -5.84
N ASP A 64 1.88 -6.42 -6.13
CA ASP A 64 1.78 -4.97 -5.85
C ASP A 64 1.77 -4.68 -4.35
N CYS A 65 1.15 -5.56 -3.55
CA CYS A 65 1.16 -5.47 -2.09
C CYS A 65 2.56 -5.77 -1.53
N ILE A 66 3.25 -6.78 -2.06
CA ILE A 66 4.63 -7.13 -1.69
C ILE A 66 5.55 -5.93 -1.97
N LEU A 67 5.47 -5.34 -3.16
CA LEU A 67 6.28 -4.17 -3.53
C LEU A 67 5.97 -2.97 -2.63
N TYR A 68 4.69 -2.72 -2.34
CA TYR A 68 4.27 -1.64 -1.44
C TYR A 68 4.85 -1.79 -0.04
N HIS A 69 4.69 -2.95 0.60
CA HIS A 69 5.18 -3.17 1.96
C HIS A 69 6.71 -3.29 2.02
N LEU A 70 7.36 -3.76 0.95
CA LEU A 70 8.82 -3.77 0.86
C LEU A 70 9.38 -2.34 0.84
N ASP A 71 8.83 -1.47 -0.02
CA ASP A 71 9.20 -0.05 -0.09
C ASP A 71 9.00 0.66 1.26
N ARG A 72 7.84 0.45 1.91
CA ARG A 72 7.53 1.00 3.23
C ARG A 72 8.39 0.46 4.38
N SER A 73 8.97 -0.74 4.23
CA SER A 73 9.81 -1.35 5.28
C SER A 73 11.27 -0.89 5.24
N VAL A 74 11.72 -0.35 4.09
CA VAL A 74 13.10 0.10 3.87
C VAL A 74 13.25 1.63 3.84
N ALA A 75 12.17 2.35 3.53
CA ALA A 75 12.09 3.80 3.69
C ALA A 75 12.12 4.22 5.17
#